data_AF-A0A950ZMN3-F1
#
_entry.id   AF-A0A950ZMN3-F1
#
_cell.length_a   1.000
_cell.length_b   1.000
_cell.length_c   1.000
_cell.angle_alpha   90.00
_cell.angle_beta   90.00
_cell.angle_gamma   90.00
#
_symmetry.space_group_name_H-M   'P 1'
#
loop_
_entity.id
_entity.type
_entity.pdbx_description
1 polymer ?
#
loop_
_entity_poly.entity_id
_entity_poly.type
_entity_poly.pdbx_seq_one_letter_code
_entity_poly.pdbx_strand_id
1 'polypeptide(L)'
;MHILLAVSLLAASSWFGHYESGIRLIEQGRAAEAKPELEAALAGRAEEGLQVPAAPQQYLDYLPHLYLAIAHQMTGNVDGARRELALAETSGVAAKSEVGRPLLVAYQLLLRGDPTARSPRYARFEKKPPVLSDAEFQRLRDDVLEKCNLPASTKLGDAPWYANYELGLELERKGDYPRALARFLDAVARRPNPQKQARMYGMWLIDYYPYFHIARSHVRLENWDCAKNALEISQRLGEIPRGAGEMDEWLSLQNAVARKTAGE
;
A
#
# COMPACT_ATOMS: atom_id res chain seq x y z
N MET A 1 27.64 48.24 -26.20
CA MET A 1 27.88 47.04 -25.37
C MET A 1 26.91 47.11 -24.19
N HIS A 2 25.73 46.50 -24.34
CA HIS A 2 24.71 46.48 -23.30
C HIS A 2 24.43 45.03 -22.96
N ILE A 3 24.97 44.61 -21.80
CA ILE A 3 24.67 43.33 -21.17
C ILE A 3 23.32 43.52 -20.49
N LEU A 4 22.25 43.01 -21.12
CA LEU A 4 20.98 42.81 -20.44
C LEU A 4 21.13 41.54 -19.60
N LEU A 5 21.23 41.73 -18.27
CA LEU A 5 21.12 40.67 -17.29
C LEU A 5 19.77 39.96 -17.46
N ALA A 6 19.83 38.69 -17.86
CA ALA A 6 18.69 37.79 -17.77
C ALA A 6 18.39 37.51 -16.29
N VAL A 7 17.35 38.16 -15.77
CA VAL A 7 16.75 37.79 -14.49
C VAL A 7 16.05 36.44 -14.69
N SER A 8 16.76 35.36 -14.39
CA SER A 8 16.21 34.01 -14.35
C SER A 8 15.46 33.84 -13.02
N LEU A 9 14.17 34.16 -13.02
CA LEU A 9 13.27 33.78 -11.95
C LEU A 9 13.10 32.25 -11.97
N LEU A 10 13.58 31.61 -10.91
CA LEU A 10 13.49 30.18 -10.62
C LEU A 10 12.02 29.72 -10.66
N ALA A 11 11.58 29.19 -11.80
CA ALA A 11 10.44 28.29 -11.82
C ALA A 11 10.88 27.05 -11.02
N ALA A 12 10.20 26.74 -9.90
CA ALA A 12 10.21 25.38 -9.40
C ALA A 12 9.91 24.47 -10.59
N SER A 13 10.82 23.56 -10.93
CA SER A 13 10.75 22.84 -12.19
C SER A 13 9.39 22.14 -12.27
N SER A 14 8.60 22.41 -13.31
CA SER A 14 7.18 22.02 -13.41
C SER A 14 6.95 20.53 -13.10
N TRP A 15 7.91 19.67 -13.46
CA TRP A 15 7.86 18.24 -13.18
C TRP A 15 7.72 17.90 -11.68
N PHE A 16 8.36 18.69 -10.80
CA PHE A 16 8.36 18.41 -9.36
C PHE A 16 6.98 18.65 -8.74
N GLY A 17 6.33 19.78 -9.09
CA GLY A 17 4.98 20.07 -8.61
C GLY A 17 3.97 19.01 -9.06
N HIS A 18 4.09 18.56 -10.31
CA HIS A 18 3.30 17.44 -10.84
C HIS A 18 3.56 16.13 -10.09
N TYR A 19 4.83 15.82 -9.77
CA TYR A 19 5.19 14.62 -9.03
C TYR A 19 4.60 14.60 -7.61
N GLU A 20 4.75 15.70 -6.84
CA GLU A 20 4.16 15.79 -5.51
C GLU A 20 2.63 15.73 -5.52
N SER A 21 2.01 16.39 -6.51
CA SER A 21 0.56 16.34 -6.72
C SER A 21 0.11 14.90 -6.96
N GLY A 22 0.80 14.19 -7.86
CA GLY A 22 0.57 12.77 -8.15
C GLY A 22 0.64 11.88 -6.91
N ILE A 23 1.71 11.98 -6.11
CA ILE A 23 1.86 11.20 -4.87
C ILE A 23 0.72 11.51 -3.89
N ARG A 24 0.41 12.78 -3.66
CA ARG A 24 -0.67 13.17 -2.74
C ARG A 24 -2.03 12.63 -3.19
N LEU A 25 -2.30 12.65 -4.49
CA LEU A 25 -3.52 12.08 -5.06
C LEU A 25 -3.57 10.55 -4.89
N ILE A 26 -2.44 9.85 -5.02
CA ILE A 26 -2.34 8.42 -4.69
C ILE A 26 -2.66 8.16 -3.21
N GLU A 27 -2.08 8.93 -2.30
CA GLU A 27 -2.34 8.79 -0.86
C GLU A 27 -3.81 9.04 -0.50
N GLN A 28 -4.48 9.92 -1.25
CA GLN A 28 -5.92 10.20 -1.12
C GLN A 28 -6.82 9.15 -1.79
N GLY A 29 -6.26 8.12 -2.43
CA GLY A 29 -7.03 7.13 -3.17
C GLY A 29 -7.53 7.60 -4.55
N ARG A 30 -7.12 8.80 -5.00
CA ARG A 30 -7.57 9.47 -6.23
C ARG A 30 -6.64 9.15 -7.41
N ALA A 31 -6.40 7.86 -7.63
CA ALA A 31 -5.42 7.39 -8.60
C ALA A 31 -5.71 7.79 -10.06
N ALA A 32 -6.99 7.94 -10.41
CA ALA A 32 -7.38 8.42 -11.74
C ALA A 32 -6.90 9.85 -12.03
N GLU A 33 -6.89 10.70 -11.00
CA GLU A 33 -6.40 12.08 -11.08
C GLU A 33 -4.88 12.15 -10.89
N ALA A 34 -4.30 11.25 -10.08
CA ALA A 34 -2.86 11.15 -9.90
C ALA A 34 -2.12 10.81 -11.19
N LYS A 35 -2.72 9.95 -12.03
CA LYS A 35 -2.09 9.44 -13.25
C LYS A 35 -1.59 10.55 -14.20
N PRO A 36 -2.44 11.49 -14.67
CA PRO A 36 -1.98 12.55 -15.57
C PRO A 36 -0.91 13.46 -14.94
N GLU A 37 -0.95 13.67 -13.63
CA GLU A 37 0.10 14.41 -12.90
C GLU A 37 1.45 13.67 -12.94
N LEU A 38 1.45 12.36 -12.69
CA LEU A 38 2.65 11.53 -12.75
C LEU A 38 3.20 11.42 -14.19
N GLU A 39 2.32 11.33 -15.19
CA GLU A 39 2.71 11.35 -16.61
C GLU A 39 3.34 12.69 -17.00
N ALA A 40 2.78 13.82 -16.54
CA ALA A 40 3.35 15.15 -16.76
C ALA A 40 4.70 15.32 -16.08
N ALA A 41 4.87 14.77 -14.87
CA ALA A 41 6.16 14.75 -14.18
C ALA A 41 7.21 13.98 -14.98
N LEU A 42 6.88 12.76 -15.45
CA LEU A 42 7.78 11.93 -16.24
C LEU A 42 8.13 12.58 -17.59
N ALA A 43 7.19 13.29 -18.22
CA ALA A 43 7.45 14.05 -19.44
C ALA A 43 8.42 15.23 -19.20
N GLY A 44 8.31 15.89 -18.05
CA GLY A 44 9.21 16.99 -17.67
C GLY A 44 10.58 16.52 -17.15
N ARG A 45 10.68 15.27 -16.67
CA ARG A 45 11.92 14.63 -16.26
C ARG A 45 11.84 13.11 -16.47
N ALA A 46 12.49 12.61 -17.51
CA ALA A 46 12.46 11.18 -17.84
C ALA A 46 13.30 10.32 -16.86
N GLU A 47 14.39 10.87 -16.34
CA GLU A 47 15.34 10.12 -15.52
C GLU A 47 14.92 10.08 -14.04
N GLU A 48 14.62 8.87 -13.58
CA GLU A 48 14.46 8.57 -12.15
C GLU A 48 15.78 8.57 -11.38
N GLY A 49 15.71 8.79 -10.06
CA GLY A 49 16.92 8.86 -9.25
C GLY A 49 16.65 9.05 -7.77
N LEU A 50 17.67 8.73 -6.96
CA LEU A 50 17.70 9.04 -5.54
C LEU A 50 18.23 10.45 -5.32
N GLN A 51 17.75 11.14 -4.28
CA GLN A 51 18.25 12.46 -3.89
C GLN A 51 18.31 13.43 -5.07
N VAL A 52 17.26 13.43 -5.88
CA VAL A 52 17.11 14.29 -7.05
C VAL A 52 16.86 15.73 -6.59
N PRO A 53 17.62 16.72 -7.09
CA PRO A 53 17.36 18.12 -6.78
C PRO A 53 16.05 18.56 -7.44
N ALA A 54 15.13 19.07 -6.64
CA ALA A 54 13.80 19.50 -7.07
C ALA A 54 13.53 20.99 -6.83
N ALA A 55 14.13 21.56 -5.80
CA ALA A 55 14.15 22.99 -5.51
C ALA A 55 15.44 23.34 -4.75
N PRO A 56 15.76 24.63 -4.53
CA PRO A 56 16.89 25.01 -3.67
C PRO A 56 16.81 24.32 -2.31
N GLN A 57 17.83 23.51 -1.99
CA GLN A 57 17.92 22.73 -0.74
C GLN A 57 16.84 21.63 -0.58
N GLN A 58 16.14 21.26 -1.65
CA GLN A 58 15.13 20.20 -1.63
C GLN A 58 15.54 19.05 -2.54
N TYR A 59 15.68 17.87 -1.93
CA TYR A 59 16.04 16.62 -2.59
C TYR A 59 15.01 15.55 -2.27
N LEU A 60 14.74 14.67 -3.22
CA LEU A 60 13.81 13.56 -3.03
C LEU A 60 14.18 12.33 -3.86
N ASP A 61 13.59 11.19 -3.52
CA ASP A 61 13.65 10.02 -4.37
C ASP A 61 12.55 10.13 -5.44
N TYR A 62 12.97 10.34 -6.69
CA TYR A 62 12.08 10.48 -7.83
C TYR A 62 11.89 9.11 -8.50
N LEU A 63 10.71 8.53 -8.33
CA LEU A 63 10.35 7.14 -8.67
C LEU A 63 9.07 7.08 -9.53
N PRO A 64 9.01 7.81 -10.66
CA PRO A 64 7.79 7.98 -11.46
C PRO A 64 7.18 6.65 -11.92
N HIS A 65 7.99 5.71 -12.40
CA HIS A 65 7.51 4.40 -12.86
C HIS A 65 6.88 3.59 -11.72
N LEU A 66 7.44 3.66 -10.51
CA LEU A 66 6.83 3.00 -9.37
C LEU A 66 5.45 3.60 -9.07
N TYR A 67 5.34 4.93 -8.96
CA TYR A 67 4.06 5.57 -8.66
C TYR A 67 3.03 5.44 -9.80
N LEU A 68 3.46 5.38 -11.06
CA LEU A 68 2.58 5.06 -12.19
C LEU A 68 2.07 3.62 -12.12
N ALA A 69 2.90 2.66 -11.70
CA ALA A 69 2.46 1.29 -11.45
C ALA A 69 1.36 1.25 -10.37
N ILE A 70 1.52 2.05 -9.31
CA ILE A 70 0.52 2.21 -8.24
C ILE A 70 -0.78 2.79 -8.79
N ALA A 71 -0.70 3.89 -9.53
CA ALA A 71 -1.86 4.56 -10.12
C ALA A 71 -2.64 3.62 -11.06
N HIS A 72 -1.93 2.87 -11.89
CA HIS A 72 -2.51 1.87 -12.78
C HIS A 72 -3.20 0.74 -12.01
N GLN A 73 -2.56 0.24 -10.95
CA GLN A 73 -3.14 -0.84 -10.14
C GLN A 73 -4.42 -0.36 -9.43
N MET A 74 -4.40 0.82 -8.83
CA MET A 74 -5.55 1.39 -8.11
C MET A 74 -6.74 1.72 -9.03
N THR A 75 -6.49 1.93 -10.33
CA THR A 75 -7.52 2.15 -11.36
C THR A 75 -7.94 0.85 -12.06
N GLY A 76 -7.41 -0.30 -11.65
CA GLY A 76 -7.72 -1.60 -12.25
C GLY A 76 -7.03 -1.88 -13.59
N ASN A 77 -6.14 -1.00 -14.05
CA ASN A 77 -5.34 -1.22 -15.25
C ASN A 77 -4.10 -2.08 -14.94
N VAL A 78 -4.33 -3.38 -14.74
CA VAL A 78 -3.29 -4.34 -14.32
C VAL A 78 -2.14 -4.43 -15.34
N ASP A 79 -2.42 -4.37 -16.64
CA ASP A 79 -1.38 -4.45 -17.66
C ASP A 79 -0.47 -3.21 -17.64
N GLY A 80 -1.05 -2.02 -17.47
CA GLY A 80 -0.29 -0.80 -17.25
C GLY A 80 0.56 -0.89 -15.98
N ALA A 81 -0.02 -1.40 -14.90
CA ALA A 81 0.67 -1.55 -13.63
C ALA A 81 1.89 -2.47 -13.75
N ARG A 82 1.77 -3.60 -14.44
CA ARG A 82 2.87 -4.54 -14.69
C ARG A 82 3.97 -3.93 -15.55
N ARG A 83 3.62 -3.17 -16.58
CA ARG A 83 4.61 -2.50 -17.45
C ARG A 83 5.43 -1.48 -16.67
N GLU A 84 4.77 -0.59 -15.95
CA GLU A 84 5.44 0.44 -15.15
C GLU A 84 6.26 -0.15 -14.00
N LEU A 85 5.75 -1.22 -13.37
CA LEU A 85 6.52 -1.96 -12.36
C LEU A 85 7.80 -2.55 -12.96
N ALA A 86 7.74 -3.15 -14.15
CA ALA A 86 8.92 -3.70 -14.82
C ALA A 86 9.97 -2.63 -15.13
N LEU A 87 9.54 -1.40 -15.46
CA LEU A 87 10.45 -0.26 -15.63
C LEU A 87 11.13 0.11 -14.30
N ALA A 88 10.35 0.26 -13.23
CA ALA A 88 10.86 0.56 -11.88
C ALA A 88 11.81 -0.53 -11.32
N GLU A 89 11.62 -1.78 -11.72
CA GLU A 89 12.52 -2.89 -11.39
C GLU A 89 13.82 -2.82 -12.18
N THR A 90 13.71 -2.57 -13.49
CA THR A 90 14.86 -2.56 -14.41
C THR A 90 15.84 -1.45 -14.05
N SER A 91 15.34 -0.29 -13.66
CA SER A 91 16.15 0.84 -13.23
C SER A 91 16.83 0.61 -11.88
N GLY A 92 16.20 -0.16 -10.98
CA GLY A 92 16.72 -0.50 -9.65
C GLY A 92 16.81 0.67 -8.66
N VAL A 93 16.33 1.86 -9.00
CA VAL A 93 16.33 3.03 -8.09
C VAL A 93 15.34 2.81 -6.95
N ALA A 94 14.12 2.35 -7.29
CA ALA A 94 13.10 2.05 -6.30
C ALA A 94 13.60 1.05 -5.24
N ALA A 95 14.37 0.03 -5.63
CA ALA A 95 14.93 -0.97 -4.71
C ALA A 95 15.95 -0.38 -3.70
N LYS A 96 16.55 0.77 -4.03
CA LYS A 96 17.54 1.46 -3.20
C LYS A 96 16.96 2.64 -2.40
N SER A 97 15.74 3.08 -2.74
CA SER A 97 15.03 4.15 -2.04
C SER A 97 14.42 3.63 -0.74
N GLU A 98 14.52 4.41 0.34
CA GLU A 98 13.88 4.08 1.62
C GLU A 98 12.35 4.01 1.50
N VAL A 99 11.75 4.93 0.73
CA VAL A 99 10.31 4.97 0.48
C VAL A 99 9.90 4.06 -0.69
N GLY A 100 10.76 3.93 -1.69
CA GLY A 100 10.48 3.15 -2.90
C GLY A 100 10.59 1.66 -2.70
N ARG A 101 11.54 1.18 -1.90
CA ARG A 101 11.79 -0.27 -1.76
C ARG A 101 10.58 -1.00 -1.16
N PRO A 102 9.93 -0.48 -0.10
CA PRO A 102 8.72 -1.11 0.43
C PRO A 102 7.60 -1.21 -0.60
N LEU A 103 7.35 -0.12 -1.33
CA LEU A 103 6.35 -0.07 -2.39
C LEU A 103 6.69 -1.06 -3.51
N LEU A 104 7.94 -1.09 -3.97
CA LEU A 104 8.38 -2.02 -5.00
C LEU A 104 8.12 -3.47 -4.60
N VAL A 105 8.50 -3.87 -3.38
CA VAL A 105 8.29 -5.23 -2.87
C VAL A 105 6.79 -5.55 -2.81
N ALA A 106 5.99 -4.65 -2.25
CA ALA A 106 4.54 -4.83 -2.17
C ALA A 106 3.92 -5.03 -3.56
N TYR A 107 4.25 -4.17 -4.53
CA TYR A 107 3.67 -4.24 -5.87
C TYR A 107 4.23 -5.39 -6.70
N GLN A 108 5.48 -5.81 -6.49
CA GLN A 108 6.00 -7.06 -7.06
C GLN A 108 5.15 -8.24 -6.65
N LEU A 109 4.80 -8.33 -5.38
CA LEU A 109 4.03 -9.43 -4.83
C LEU A 109 2.55 -9.35 -5.24
N LEU A 110 2.01 -8.12 -5.32
CA LEU A 110 0.65 -7.91 -5.80
C LEU A 110 0.52 -8.16 -7.32
N LEU A 111 1.47 -7.71 -8.13
CA LEU A 111 1.33 -7.72 -9.58
C LEU A 111 1.93 -8.95 -10.24
N ARG A 112 2.98 -9.59 -9.71
CA ARG A 112 3.55 -10.82 -10.33
C ARG A 112 2.85 -12.10 -9.92
N GLY A 113 1.72 -12.00 -9.23
CA GLY A 113 0.73 -13.05 -9.21
C GLY A 113 0.31 -13.47 -10.63
N ASP A 114 -0.02 -14.74 -10.83
CA ASP A 114 -0.24 -15.46 -12.10
C ASP A 114 -0.65 -14.52 -13.24
N PRO A 115 0.11 -14.46 -14.35
CA PRO A 115 -0.15 -13.54 -15.46
C PRO A 115 -1.53 -13.72 -16.11
N THR A 116 -2.27 -14.78 -15.76
CA THR A 116 -3.66 -15.01 -16.19
C THR A 116 -4.71 -14.65 -15.13
N ALA A 117 -4.31 -14.32 -13.90
CA ALA A 117 -5.21 -14.00 -12.79
C ALA A 117 -5.39 -12.49 -12.61
N ARG A 118 -6.65 -12.06 -12.56
CA ARG A 118 -7.11 -10.66 -12.41
C ARG A 118 -6.86 -10.03 -11.03
N SER A 119 -6.00 -10.61 -10.20
CA SER A 119 -5.77 -10.15 -8.81
C SER A 119 -4.46 -10.70 -8.22
N PRO A 120 -3.89 -10.03 -7.21
CA PRO A 120 -2.69 -10.47 -6.52
C PRO A 120 -2.77 -11.92 -6.04
N ARG A 121 -1.66 -12.65 -6.15
CA ARG A 121 -1.47 -14.06 -5.76
C ARG A 121 -1.56 -14.29 -4.23
N TYR A 122 -2.56 -13.71 -3.55
CA TYR A 122 -3.21 -14.42 -2.46
C TYR A 122 -3.96 -15.56 -3.14
N ALA A 123 -3.22 -16.64 -3.43
CA ALA A 123 -3.64 -17.76 -4.24
C ALA A 123 -5.04 -18.22 -3.81
N ARG A 124 -5.85 -18.57 -4.81
CA ARG A 124 -7.22 -19.09 -4.70
C ARG A 124 -7.41 -19.85 -3.38
N PHE A 125 -7.99 -19.19 -2.40
CA PHE A 125 -8.32 -19.81 -1.13
C PHE A 125 -9.83 -19.93 -1.04
N GLU A 126 -10.28 -20.97 -0.36
CA GLU A 126 -11.70 -21.16 -0.11
C GLU A 126 -12.19 -20.05 0.82
N LYS A 127 -13.17 -19.27 0.36
CA LYS A 127 -13.78 -18.23 1.18
C LYS A 127 -14.62 -18.91 2.26
N LYS A 128 -14.08 -18.99 3.47
CA LYS A 128 -14.84 -19.41 4.65
C LYS A 128 -15.99 -18.41 4.91
N PRO A 129 -17.15 -18.88 5.37
CA PRO A 129 -18.29 -18.01 5.66
C PRO A 129 -17.96 -17.02 6.79
N PRO A 130 -18.53 -15.81 6.77
CA PRO A 130 -18.33 -14.84 7.83
C PRO A 130 -18.89 -15.36 9.17
N VAL A 131 -18.27 -14.93 10.27
CA VAL A 131 -18.69 -15.31 11.63
C VAL A 131 -19.82 -14.41 12.13
N LEU A 132 -19.76 -13.11 11.85
CA LEU A 132 -20.77 -12.16 12.29
C LEU A 132 -21.98 -12.19 11.35
N SER A 133 -23.17 -12.02 11.91
CA SER A 133 -24.35 -11.73 11.11
C SER A 133 -24.18 -10.43 10.33
N ASP A 134 -24.94 -10.25 9.25
CA ASP A 134 -24.88 -9.03 8.46
C ASP A 134 -25.25 -7.79 9.30
N ALA A 135 -26.20 -7.91 10.22
CA ALA A 135 -26.60 -6.81 11.11
C ALA A 135 -25.50 -6.44 12.12
N GLU A 136 -24.75 -7.41 12.65
CA GLU A 136 -23.59 -7.13 13.51
C GLU A 136 -22.46 -6.49 12.73
N PHE A 137 -22.20 -6.99 11.51
CA PHE A 137 -21.22 -6.42 10.62
C PHE A 137 -21.56 -4.97 10.25
N GLN A 138 -22.82 -4.65 9.90
CA GLN A 138 -23.20 -3.28 9.57
C GLN A 138 -23.06 -2.34 10.78
N ARG A 139 -23.44 -2.78 11.98
CA ARG A 139 -23.23 -1.98 13.20
C ARG A 139 -21.76 -1.67 13.42
N LEU A 140 -20.91 -2.70 13.34
CA LEU A 140 -19.47 -2.52 13.51
C LEU A 140 -18.86 -1.61 12.44
N ARG A 141 -19.33 -1.75 11.19
CA ARG A 141 -18.94 -0.88 10.09
C ARG A 141 -19.29 0.57 10.39
N ASP A 142 -20.53 0.83 10.82
CA ASP A 142 -21.02 2.18 11.07
C ASP A 142 -20.26 2.82 12.25
N ASP A 143 -20.01 2.07 13.33
CA ASP A 143 -19.19 2.49 14.47
C ASP A 143 -17.77 2.89 14.03
N VAL A 144 -17.14 2.10 13.14
CA VAL A 144 -15.80 2.40 12.63
C VAL A 144 -15.80 3.62 11.70
N LEU A 145 -16.81 3.78 10.84
CA LEU A 145 -16.94 4.96 9.98
C LEU A 145 -17.11 6.23 10.84
N GLU A 146 -17.95 6.18 11.87
CA GLU A 146 -18.11 7.26 12.83
C GLU A 146 -16.78 7.57 13.55
N LYS A 147 -16.12 6.54 14.10
CA LYS A 147 -14.78 6.67 14.71
C LYS A 147 -13.80 7.33 13.76
N CYS A 148 -13.86 7.01 12.47
CA CYS A 148 -12.98 7.52 11.42
C CYS A 148 -13.39 8.90 10.87
N ASN A 149 -14.42 9.53 11.44
CA ASN A 149 -15.01 10.80 10.98
C ASN A 149 -15.45 10.74 9.50
N LEU A 150 -16.10 9.64 9.11
CA LEU A 150 -16.65 9.42 7.78
C LEU A 150 -18.18 9.32 7.83
N PRO A 151 -18.90 9.81 6.80
CA PRO A 151 -20.34 9.63 6.71
C PRO A 151 -20.73 8.14 6.70
N ALA A 152 -21.82 7.77 7.37
CA ALA A 152 -22.34 6.39 7.35
C ALA A 152 -22.73 5.90 5.94
N SER A 153 -22.98 6.82 5.00
CA SER A 153 -23.23 6.52 3.59
C SER A 153 -21.96 6.14 2.80
N THR A 154 -20.77 6.25 3.40
CA THR A 154 -19.50 5.90 2.76
C THR A 154 -19.48 4.41 2.42
N LYS A 155 -19.37 4.10 1.13
CA LYS A 155 -19.15 2.71 0.70
C LYS A 155 -17.75 2.28 1.12
N LEU A 156 -17.60 1.06 1.64
CA LEU A 156 -16.29 0.54 2.08
C LEU A 156 -15.25 0.52 0.96
N GLY A 157 -15.70 0.26 -0.27
CA GLY A 157 -14.85 0.33 -1.46
C GLY A 157 -14.28 1.72 -1.72
N ASP A 158 -14.94 2.78 -1.26
CA ASP A 158 -14.53 4.18 -1.42
C ASP A 158 -13.87 4.74 -0.14
N ALA A 159 -13.95 4.02 0.97
CA ALA A 159 -13.40 4.45 2.25
C ALA A 159 -11.85 4.51 2.19
N PRO A 160 -11.23 5.48 2.88
CA PRO A 160 -9.77 5.59 2.94
C PRO A 160 -9.14 4.35 3.57
N TRP A 161 -7.84 4.15 3.33
CA TRP A 161 -7.10 2.96 3.77
C TRP A 161 -7.26 2.69 5.28
N TYR A 162 -7.25 3.76 6.09
CA TYR A 162 -7.26 3.65 7.55
C TYR A 162 -8.60 3.17 8.09
N ALA A 163 -9.71 3.49 7.44
CA ALA A 163 -11.04 3.04 7.86
C ALA A 163 -11.22 1.55 7.56
N ASN A 164 -10.73 1.10 6.40
CA ASN A 164 -10.66 -0.33 6.09
C ASN A 164 -9.72 -1.07 7.05
N TYR A 165 -8.56 -0.51 7.35
CA TYR A 165 -7.62 -1.11 8.31
C TYR A 165 -8.23 -1.26 9.71
N GLU A 166 -8.80 -0.18 10.27
CA GLU A 166 -9.49 -0.19 11.56
C GLU A 166 -10.63 -1.21 11.60
N LEU A 167 -11.47 -1.25 10.56
CA LEU A 167 -12.55 -2.24 10.48
C LEU A 167 -11.98 -3.66 10.44
N GLY A 168 -10.88 -3.89 9.73
CA GLY A 168 -10.16 -5.15 9.74
C GLY A 168 -9.72 -5.55 11.16
N LEU A 169 -9.14 -4.62 11.91
CA LEU A 169 -8.72 -4.86 13.30
C LEU A 169 -9.89 -5.23 14.20
N GLU A 170 -11.01 -4.52 14.10
CA GLU A 170 -12.21 -4.85 14.89
C GLU A 170 -12.79 -6.22 14.51
N LEU A 171 -12.81 -6.55 13.22
CA LEU A 171 -13.27 -7.86 12.74
C LEU A 171 -12.38 -9.00 13.24
N GLU A 172 -11.05 -8.82 13.26
CA GLU A 172 -10.14 -9.80 13.86
C GLU A 172 -10.41 -9.99 15.35
N ARG A 173 -10.69 -8.93 16.11
CA ARG A 173 -11.05 -9.02 17.53
C ARG A 173 -12.36 -9.78 17.74
N LYS A 174 -13.27 -9.72 16.77
CA LYS A 174 -14.53 -10.49 16.75
C LYS A 174 -14.38 -11.90 16.16
N GLY A 175 -13.20 -12.26 15.65
CA GLY A 175 -12.93 -13.55 15.02
C GLY A 175 -13.48 -13.69 13.60
N ASP A 176 -14.02 -12.62 12.98
CA ASP A 176 -14.50 -12.62 11.59
C ASP A 176 -13.32 -12.41 10.61
N TYR A 177 -12.37 -13.35 10.66
CA TYR A 177 -11.18 -13.35 9.82
C TYR A 177 -11.45 -13.32 8.31
N PRO A 178 -12.53 -13.94 7.76
CA PRO A 178 -12.85 -13.82 6.34
C PRO A 178 -13.09 -12.36 5.92
N ARG A 179 -13.89 -11.62 6.70
CA ARG A 179 -14.14 -10.19 6.41
C ARG A 179 -12.96 -9.32 6.78
N ALA A 180 -12.25 -9.63 7.88
CA ALA A 180 -11.06 -8.90 8.27
C ALA A 180 -10.00 -8.91 7.17
N LEU A 181 -9.72 -10.10 6.61
CA LEU A 181 -8.80 -10.27 5.49
C LEU A 181 -9.18 -9.38 4.30
N ALA A 182 -10.45 -9.38 3.90
CA ALA A 182 -10.90 -8.51 2.81
C ALA A 182 -10.63 -7.03 3.09
N ARG A 183 -10.85 -6.58 4.33
CA ARG A 183 -10.61 -5.20 4.73
C ARG A 183 -9.13 -4.82 4.79
N PHE A 184 -8.25 -5.71 5.25
CA PHE A 184 -6.81 -5.46 5.18
C PHE A 184 -6.31 -5.42 3.73
N LEU A 185 -6.83 -6.27 2.86
CA LEU A 185 -6.51 -6.24 1.43
C LEU A 185 -6.97 -4.92 0.79
N ASP A 186 -8.16 -4.43 1.13
CA ASP A 186 -8.65 -3.12 0.68
C ASP A 186 -7.77 -1.97 1.21
N ALA A 187 -7.31 -2.07 2.46
CA ALA A 187 -6.38 -1.09 3.04
C ALA A 187 -5.03 -1.09 2.30
N VAL A 188 -4.43 -2.26 2.07
CA VAL A 188 -3.16 -2.41 1.35
C VAL A 188 -3.26 -1.95 -0.10
N ALA A 189 -4.38 -2.23 -0.77
CA ALA A 189 -4.60 -1.76 -2.14
C ALA A 189 -4.55 -0.23 -2.26
N ARG A 190 -4.89 0.48 -1.18
CA ARG A 190 -4.87 1.95 -1.11
C ARG A 190 -3.57 2.50 -0.51
N ARG A 191 -3.01 1.80 0.48
CA ARG A 191 -1.77 2.16 1.15
C ARG A 191 -0.97 0.90 1.45
N PRO A 192 -0.03 0.52 0.58
CA PRO A 192 0.72 -0.72 0.75
C PRO A 192 1.95 -0.58 1.63
N ASN A 193 2.37 0.65 1.96
CA ASN A 193 3.53 0.86 2.82
C ASN A 193 3.13 0.74 4.31
N PRO A 194 3.64 -0.26 5.04
CA PRO A 194 3.48 -0.29 6.49
C PRO A 194 4.20 0.90 7.12
N GLN A 195 3.67 1.41 8.21
CA GLN A 195 4.30 2.50 8.92
C GLN A 195 3.86 2.53 10.38
N LYS A 196 4.84 2.64 11.27
CA LYS A 196 4.60 2.96 12.68
C LYS A 196 4.08 4.40 12.79
N GLN A 197 3.06 4.62 13.61
CA GLN A 197 2.42 5.93 13.76
C GLN A 197 2.00 6.54 12.39
N ALA A 198 1.46 5.71 11.51
CA ALA A 198 0.85 6.15 10.27
C ALA A 198 -0.30 7.11 10.55
N ARG A 199 -0.28 8.28 9.91
CA ARG A 199 -1.31 9.29 10.09
C ARG A 199 -2.60 8.89 9.36
N MET A 200 -3.70 8.85 10.10
CA MET A 200 -5.03 8.56 9.55
C MET A 200 -5.69 9.85 9.06
N TYR A 201 -6.43 10.52 9.93
CA TYR A 201 -7.05 11.83 9.71
C TYR A 201 -6.74 12.75 10.90
N GLY A 202 -6.68 14.06 10.66
CA GLY A 202 -6.34 15.02 11.71
C GLY A 202 -5.00 14.71 12.36
N MET A 203 -4.97 14.54 13.69
CA MET A 203 -3.78 14.21 14.49
C MET A 203 -3.73 12.73 14.94
N TRP A 204 -4.62 11.89 14.42
CA TRP A 204 -4.71 10.48 14.82
C TRP A 204 -3.65 9.65 14.09
N LEU A 205 -2.87 8.90 14.87
CA LEU A 205 -1.78 8.04 14.40
C LEU A 205 -2.09 6.59 14.79
N ILE A 206 -1.77 5.64 13.91
CA ILE A 206 -1.90 4.21 14.16
C ILE A 206 -0.66 3.46 13.72
N ASP A 207 -0.32 2.39 14.42
CA ASP A 207 0.66 1.44 13.95
C ASP A 207 0.04 0.58 12.84
N TYR A 208 0.48 0.83 11.60
CA TYR A 208 -0.05 0.22 10.40
C TYR A 208 0.83 -0.94 9.96
N TYR A 209 0.44 -2.15 10.36
CA TYR A 209 1.12 -3.42 10.08
C TYR A 209 0.23 -4.37 9.24
N PRO A 210 -0.30 -3.93 8.08
CA PRO A 210 -1.28 -4.70 7.33
C PRO A 210 -0.84 -6.11 6.92
N TYR A 211 0.43 -6.37 6.57
CA TYR A 211 0.83 -7.69 6.08
C TYR A 211 0.91 -8.72 7.21
N PHE A 212 1.29 -8.28 8.41
CA PHE A 212 1.14 -9.07 9.64
C PHE A 212 -0.31 -9.47 9.90
N HIS A 213 -1.24 -8.51 9.79
CA HIS A 213 -2.67 -8.78 9.98
C HIS A 213 -3.25 -9.68 8.88
N ILE A 214 -2.83 -9.50 7.62
CA ILE A 214 -3.17 -10.38 6.50
C ILE A 214 -2.65 -11.80 6.76
N ALA A 215 -1.41 -11.94 7.21
CA ALA A 215 -0.82 -13.22 7.56
C ALA A 215 -1.59 -13.92 8.69
N ARG A 216 -1.90 -13.19 9.76
CA ARG A 216 -2.68 -13.68 10.90
C ARG A 216 -4.06 -14.17 10.46
N SER A 217 -4.76 -13.38 9.67
CA SER A 217 -6.05 -13.75 9.10
C SER A 217 -5.93 -15.02 8.24
N HIS A 218 -4.92 -15.13 7.38
CA HIS A 218 -4.69 -16.36 6.60
C HIS A 218 -4.38 -17.58 7.48
N VAL A 219 -3.57 -17.45 8.55
CA VAL A 219 -3.32 -18.54 9.51
C VAL A 219 -4.62 -19.02 10.15
N ARG A 220 -5.48 -18.09 10.58
CA ARG A 220 -6.77 -18.42 11.21
C ARG A 220 -7.76 -19.05 10.25
N LEU A 221 -7.63 -18.73 8.96
CA LEU A 221 -8.38 -19.35 7.88
C LEU A 221 -7.71 -20.63 7.35
N GLU A 222 -6.55 -21.04 7.88
CA GLU A 222 -5.77 -22.20 7.45
C GLU A 222 -5.29 -22.11 5.99
N ASN A 223 -5.12 -20.89 5.50
CA ASN A 223 -4.60 -20.58 4.17
C ASN A 223 -3.07 -20.47 4.23
N TRP A 224 -2.38 -21.60 4.48
CA TRP A 224 -0.97 -21.63 4.89
C TRP A 224 0.00 -21.00 3.88
N ASP A 225 -0.18 -21.23 2.58
CA ASP A 225 0.67 -20.64 1.53
C ASP A 225 0.51 -19.11 1.48
N CYS A 226 -0.72 -18.63 1.57
CA CYS A 226 -1.01 -17.20 1.59
C CYS A 226 -0.48 -16.54 2.87
N ALA A 227 -0.58 -17.24 4.01
CA ALA A 227 0.02 -16.79 5.26
C ALA A 227 1.54 -16.69 5.16
N LYS A 228 2.20 -17.69 4.57
CA LYS A 228 3.65 -17.68 4.31
C LYS A 228 4.06 -16.48 3.48
N ASN A 229 3.40 -16.27 2.36
CA ASN A 229 3.68 -15.12 1.49
C ASN A 229 3.52 -13.80 2.26
N ALA A 230 2.38 -13.61 2.95
CA ALA A 230 2.13 -12.41 3.77
C ALA A 230 3.20 -12.16 4.84
N LEU A 231 3.68 -13.21 5.54
CA LEU A 231 4.77 -13.10 6.51
C LEU A 231 6.10 -12.74 5.85
N GLU A 232 6.41 -13.29 4.68
CA GLU A 232 7.59 -12.91 3.92
C GLU A 232 7.54 -11.44 3.47
N ILE A 233 6.36 -10.93 3.10
CA ILE A 233 6.17 -9.50 2.80
C ILE A 233 6.46 -8.68 4.06
N SER A 234 5.77 -9.00 5.16
CA SER A 234 5.93 -8.33 6.45
C SER A 234 7.41 -8.28 6.88
N GLN A 235 8.13 -9.41 6.74
CA GLN A 235 9.56 -9.50 7.02
C GLN A 235 10.41 -8.58 6.14
N ARG A 236 10.19 -8.63 4.82
CA ARG A 236 10.97 -7.86 3.84
C ARG A 236 10.76 -6.36 4.00
N LEU A 237 9.58 -5.95 4.42
CA LEU A 237 9.22 -4.57 4.69
C LEU A 237 9.68 -4.09 6.07
N GLY A 238 10.18 -4.99 6.93
CA GLY A 238 10.53 -4.66 8.30
C GLY A 238 9.35 -4.08 9.07
N GLU A 239 8.14 -4.56 8.75
CA GLU A 239 6.87 -3.97 9.18
C GLU A 239 6.75 -3.90 10.70
N ILE A 240 7.19 -4.95 11.40
CA ILE A 240 7.16 -5.00 12.86
C ILE A 240 8.55 -4.66 13.42
N PRO A 241 8.70 -3.55 14.15
CA PRO A 241 9.96 -3.18 14.78
C PRO A 241 10.40 -4.20 15.84
N ARG A 242 11.71 -4.32 16.06
CA ARG A 242 12.25 -5.09 17.18
C ARG A 242 11.71 -4.52 18.50
N GLY A 243 11.14 -5.38 19.35
CA GLY A 243 10.56 -4.99 20.63
C GLY A 243 9.14 -4.44 20.58
N ALA A 244 8.50 -4.40 19.40
CA ALA A 244 7.05 -4.20 19.34
C ALA A 244 6.31 -5.40 19.96
N GLY A 245 5.15 -5.16 20.57
CA GLY A 245 4.37 -6.22 21.22
C GLY A 245 3.91 -7.32 20.25
N GLU A 246 3.75 -6.96 18.98
CA GLU A 246 3.36 -7.86 17.89
C GLU A 246 4.48 -8.81 17.45
N MET A 247 5.74 -8.57 17.85
CA MET A 247 6.89 -9.37 17.42
C MET A 247 6.79 -10.84 17.87
N ASP A 248 6.36 -11.07 19.12
CA ASP A 248 6.23 -12.43 19.65
C ASP A 248 5.13 -13.21 18.92
N GLU A 249 4.01 -12.54 18.60
CA GLU A 249 2.94 -13.14 17.81
C GLU A 249 3.41 -13.43 16.38
N TRP A 250 4.13 -12.50 15.75
CA TRP A 250 4.67 -12.70 14.40
C TRP A 250 5.62 -13.90 14.32
N LEU A 251 6.52 -14.08 15.30
CA LEU A 251 7.39 -15.25 15.41
C LEU A 251 6.58 -16.54 15.59
N SER A 252 5.53 -16.49 16.41
CA SER A 252 4.60 -17.62 16.59
C SER A 252 3.90 -18.01 15.28
N LEU A 253 3.43 -17.02 14.50
CA LEU A 253 2.83 -17.25 13.19
C LEU A 253 3.83 -17.86 12.21
N GLN A 254 5.07 -17.36 12.16
CA GLN A 254 6.14 -17.95 11.33
C GLN A 254 6.37 -19.42 11.66
N ASN A 255 6.48 -19.77 12.95
CA ASN A 255 6.68 -21.15 13.39
C ASN A 255 5.46 -22.05 13.08
N ALA A 256 4.25 -21.52 13.18
CA ALA A 256 3.04 -22.26 12.81
C ALA A 256 2.99 -22.57 11.31
N VAL A 257 3.27 -21.56 10.47
CA VAL A 257 3.30 -21.70 9.01
C VAL A 257 4.42 -22.65 8.57
N ALA A 258 5.62 -22.53 9.14
CA ALA A 258 6.74 -23.42 8.83
C ALA A 258 6.42 -24.89 9.14
N ARG A 259 5.81 -25.17 10.29
CA ARG A 259 5.39 -26.54 10.65
C ARG A 259 4.34 -27.11 9.70
N LYS A 260 3.39 -26.29 9.25
CA LYS A 260 2.30 -26.74 8.38
C LYS A 260 2.76 -26.96 6.93
N THR A 261 3.63 -26.08 6.44
CA THR A 261 4.13 -26.15 5.05
C THR A 261 5.31 -27.12 4.86
N ALA A 262 5.97 -27.56 5.95
CA ALA A 262 7.04 -28.57 5.89
C ALA A 262 6.51 -30.02 6.01
N GLY A 263 5.23 -30.20 6.34
CA GLY A 263 4.57 -31.50 6.49
C GLY A 263 3.76 -31.92 5.25
N GLU A 264 3.83 -31.15 4.17
CA GLU A 264 3.29 -31.43 2.82
C GLU A 264 4.43 -31.77 1.87
#